data_AF-A0A971V333-F1
#
_entry.id   AF-A0A971V333-F1
#
_cell.length_a   1.000
_cell.length_b   1.000
_cell.length_c   1.000
_cell.angle_alpha   90.00
_cell.angle_beta   90.00
_cell.angle_gamma   90.00
#
_symmetry.space_group_name_H-M   'P 1'
#
loop_
_entity.id
_entity.type
_entity.pdbx_description
1 polymer ?
#
loop_
_entity_poly.entity_id
_entity_poly.type
_entity_poly.pdbx_seq_one_letter_code
_entity_poly.pdbx_strand_id
1 'polypeptide(L)'
;MSFKEINELRQAGKLDEALQMANKALESEPYNIWNKRAAAWVYYDYLKKNAQPELYEAFKDNLIKIKDLQLPEDEKMVFDNCAWQIGSLVFALHNTEHVDYGKINELFETITKILECATPVVVNRNTVEGILAQ
;
A
#
# COMPACT_ATOMS: atom_id res chain seq x y z
N MET A 1 7.34 -14.87 18.67
CA MET A 1 8.23 -14.40 17.58
C MET A 1 8.27 -12.88 17.68
N SER A 2 9.42 -12.21 17.57
CA SER A 2 9.49 -10.78 17.97
C SER A 2 9.45 -9.82 16.78
N PHE A 3 8.69 -8.73 16.94
CA PHE A 3 8.69 -7.56 16.04
C PHE A 3 10.11 -7.04 15.74
N LYS A 4 11.01 -7.14 16.72
CA LYS A 4 12.39 -6.67 16.64
C LYS A 4 13.18 -7.43 15.57
N GLU A 5 13.10 -8.76 15.53
CA GLU A 5 13.82 -9.60 14.57
C GLU A 5 13.38 -9.31 13.14
N ILE A 6 12.07 -9.15 12.91
CA ILE A 6 11.52 -8.78 11.60
C ILE A 6 12.07 -7.43 11.15
N ASN A 7 12.11 -6.45 12.07
CA ASN A 7 12.64 -5.13 11.76
C ASN A 7 14.16 -5.15 11.47
N GLU A 8 14.95 -5.98 12.15
CA GLU A 8 16.38 -6.15 11.87
C GLU A 8 16.61 -6.76 10.47
N LEU A 9 15.86 -7.81 10.11
CA LEU A 9 15.92 -8.40 8.77
C LEU A 9 15.56 -7.40 7.68
N ARG A 10 14.51 -6.62 7.92
CA ARG A 10 14.05 -5.56 7.02
C ARG A 10 15.14 -4.50 6.80
N GLN A 11 15.74 -4.00 7.89
CA GLN A 11 16.83 -3.01 7.83
C GLN A 11 18.10 -3.57 7.15
N ALA A 12 18.34 -4.88 7.25
CA ALA A 12 19.41 -5.57 6.54
C ALA A 12 19.09 -5.83 5.04
N GLY A 13 17.91 -5.43 4.55
CA GLY A 13 17.47 -5.60 3.17
C GLY A 13 16.96 -7.01 2.83
N LYS A 14 16.89 -7.92 3.82
CA LYS A 14 16.45 -9.31 3.70
C LYS A 14 14.93 -9.40 3.74
N LEU A 15 14.27 -8.77 2.78
CA LEU A 15 12.81 -8.61 2.80
C LEU A 15 12.06 -9.94 2.71
N ASP A 16 12.57 -10.92 1.96
CA ASP A 16 11.90 -12.23 1.83
C ASP A 16 11.91 -12.99 3.17
N GLU A 17 13.05 -13.01 3.86
CA GLU A 17 13.17 -13.58 5.21
C GLU A 17 12.26 -12.84 6.21
N ALA A 18 12.26 -11.50 6.16
CA ALA A 18 11.41 -10.66 7.01
C ALA A 18 9.92 -10.94 6.77
N LEU A 19 9.52 -11.11 5.51
CA LEU A 19 8.13 -11.38 5.12
C LEU A 19 7.68 -12.77 5.56
N GLN A 20 8.51 -13.80 5.34
CA GLN A 20 8.23 -15.15 5.81
C GLN A 20 8.02 -15.18 7.33
N MET A 21 8.87 -14.46 8.07
CA MET A 21 8.77 -14.37 9.52
C MET A 21 7.51 -13.61 9.97
N ALA A 22 7.18 -12.50 9.31
CA ALA A 22 5.98 -11.73 9.60
C ALA A 22 4.69 -12.56 9.33
N ASN A 23 4.63 -13.28 8.22
CA ASN A 23 3.49 -14.14 7.88
C ASN A 23 3.32 -15.27 8.90
N LYS A 24 4.41 -15.93 9.31
CA LYS A 24 4.35 -16.96 10.36
C LYS A 24 3.84 -16.41 11.70
N ALA A 25 4.20 -15.17 12.03
CA ALA A 25 3.70 -14.50 13.22
C ALA A 25 2.20 -14.17 13.10
N LEU A 26 1.72 -13.77 11.92
CA LEU A 26 0.30 -13.54 11.64
C LEU A 26 -0.51 -14.83 11.61
N GLU A 27 0.03 -15.94 11.11
CA GLU A 27 -0.63 -17.25 11.15
C GLU A 27 -0.87 -17.71 12.60
N SER A 28 0.08 -17.43 13.49
CA SER A 28 0.00 -17.80 14.90
C SER A 28 -0.90 -16.84 15.70
N GLU A 29 -0.81 -15.55 15.42
CA GLU A 29 -1.53 -14.48 16.12
C GLU A 29 -2.05 -13.42 15.13
N PRO A 30 -3.14 -13.71 14.38
CA PRO A 30 -3.60 -12.88 13.27
C PRO A 30 -4.13 -11.51 13.68
N TYR A 31 -4.56 -11.37 14.94
CA TYR A 31 -5.10 -10.12 15.49
C TYR A 31 -4.06 -9.30 16.25
N ASN A 32 -2.81 -9.77 16.36
CA ASN A 32 -1.76 -9.07 17.08
C ASN A 32 -1.30 -7.84 16.27
N ILE A 33 -1.52 -6.65 16.85
CA ILE A 33 -1.21 -5.36 16.20
C ILE A 33 0.28 -5.22 15.87
N TRP A 34 1.18 -5.74 16.71
CA TRP A 34 2.62 -5.68 16.43
C TRP A 34 3.00 -6.55 15.23
N ASN A 35 2.38 -7.72 15.07
CA ASN A 35 2.64 -8.59 13.92
C ASN A 35 2.10 -7.96 12.62
N LYS A 36 0.92 -7.36 12.68
CA LYS A 36 0.36 -6.59 11.56
C LYS A 36 1.26 -5.41 11.19
N ARG A 37 1.72 -4.65 12.18
CA ARG A 37 2.64 -3.52 11.97
C ARG A 37 3.96 -3.99 11.37
N ALA A 38 4.52 -5.12 11.83
CA ALA A 38 5.73 -5.70 11.26
C ALA A 38 5.54 -6.04 9.77
N ALA A 39 4.47 -6.76 9.43
CA ALA A 39 4.15 -7.11 8.05
C ALA A 39 3.95 -5.86 7.17
N ALA A 40 3.25 -4.85 7.70
CA ALA A 40 3.01 -3.60 6.99
C ALA A 40 4.31 -2.87 6.61
N TRP A 41 5.27 -2.79 7.52
CA TRP A 41 6.58 -2.19 7.24
C TRP A 41 7.38 -3.00 6.22
N VAL A 42 7.26 -4.33 6.22
CA VAL A 42 7.90 -5.18 5.20
C VAL A 42 7.27 -4.94 3.82
N TYR A 43 5.94 -4.95 3.72
CA TYR A 43 5.24 -4.64 2.47
C TYR A 43 5.51 -3.21 1.99
N TYR A 44 5.63 -2.25 2.89
CA TYR A 44 6.03 -0.89 2.56
C TYR A 44 7.43 -0.83 1.92
N ASP A 45 8.39 -1.59 2.43
CA ASP A 45 9.73 -1.62 1.81
C ASP A 45 9.70 -2.26 0.41
N TYR A 46 8.80 -3.22 0.17
CA TYR A 46 8.53 -3.69 -1.20
C TYR A 46 7.86 -2.60 -2.05
N LEU A 47 6.89 -1.83 -1.53
CA LEU A 47 6.32 -0.70 -2.27
C LEU A 47 7.39 0.27 -2.71
N LYS A 48 8.30 0.64 -1.80
CA LYS A 48 9.42 1.53 -2.12
C LYS A 48 10.32 0.96 -3.21
N LYS A 49 10.61 -0.34 -3.19
CA LYS A 49 11.39 -1.02 -4.24
C LYS A 49 10.64 -1.07 -5.58
N ASN A 50 9.31 -1.18 -5.54
CA ASN A 50 8.45 -1.37 -6.71
C ASN A 50 7.83 -0.07 -7.24
N ALA A 51 8.22 1.10 -6.72
CA ALA A 51 7.70 2.41 -7.11
C ALA A 51 8.24 2.86 -8.48
N GLN A 52 8.12 2.00 -9.50
CA GLN A 52 8.54 2.17 -10.88
C GLN A 52 7.45 1.63 -11.82
N PRO A 53 7.24 2.23 -13.01
CA PRO A 53 6.18 1.83 -13.95
C PRO A 53 6.18 0.35 -14.35
N GLU A 54 7.35 -0.26 -14.44
CA GLU A 54 7.57 -1.66 -14.83
C GLU A 54 7.13 -2.64 -13.75
N LEU A 55 7.12 -2.20 -12.49
CA LEU A 55 6.78 -2.99 -11.31
C LEU A 55 5.40 -2.63 -10.74
N TYR A 56 4.57 -1.95 -11.54
CA TYR A 56 3.24 -1.49 -11.16
C TYR A 56 2.37 -2.59 -10.52
N GLU A 57 2.30 -3.78 -11.12
CA GLU A 57 1.50 -4.88 -10.58
C GLU A 57 1.99 -5.31 -9.19
N ALA A 58 3.31 -5.46 -9.04
CA ALA A 58 3.90 -5.80 -7.74
C ALA A 58 3.69 -4.68 -6.71
N PHE A 59 3.68 -3.41 -7.13
CA PHE A 59 3.34 -2.29 -6.26
C PHE A 59 1.88 -2.37 -5.79
N LYS A 60 0.94 -2.54 -6.73
CA LYS A 60 -0.49 -2.67 -6.46
C LYS A 60 -0.78 -3.83 -5.50
N ASP A 61 -0.18 -5.00 -5.73
CA ASP A 61 -0.34 -6.16 -4.85
C ASP A 61 0.13 -5.88 -3.41
N ASN A 62 1.23 -5.16 -3.23
CA ASN A 62 1.70 -4.82 -1.89
C ASN A 62 0.79 -3.82 -1.18
N LEU A 63 0.16 -2.87 -1.90
CA LEU A 63 -0.85 -1.98 -1.32
C LEU A 63 -2.06 -2.77 -0.83
N ILE A 64 -2.54 -3.73 -1.62
CA ILE A 64 -3.66 -4.60 -1.24
C ILE A 64 -3.30 -5.41 0.00
N LYS A 65 -2.10 -5.99 0.06
CA LYS A 65 -1.63 -6.72 1.26
C LYS A 65 -1.58 -5.83 2.50
N ILE A 66 -1.16 -4.57 2.38
CA ILE A 66 -1.21 -3.62 3.51
C ILE A 66 -2.65 -3.33 3.95
N LYS A 67 -3.58 -3.16 2.99
CA LYS A 67 -5.02 -3.00 3.29
C LYS A 67 -5.55 -4.20 4.08
N ASP A 68 -5.24 -5.40 3.63
CA ASP A 68 -5.79 -6.66 4.18
C ASP A 68 -5.30 -6.93 5.62
N LEU A 69 -4.23 -6.28 6.06
CA LEU A 69 -3.80 -6.31 7.46
C LEU A 69 -4.80 -5.63 8.39
N GLN A 70 -5.70 -4.78 7.88
CA GLN A 70 -6.69 -4.05 8.68
C GLN A 70 -6.04 -3.35 9.87
N LEU A 71 -5.02 -2.55 9.57
CA LEU A 71 -4.35 -1.71 10.56
C LEU A 71 -5.32 -0.65 11.09
N PRO A 72 -5.24 -0.30 12.38
CA PRO A 72 -6.06 0.77 12.93
C PRO A 72 -5.63 2.14 12.37
N GLU A 73 -6.58 3.08 12.32
CA GLU A 73 -6.41 4.41 11.69
C GLU A 73 -5.34 5.29 12.36
N ASP A 74 -4.93 4.96 13.59
CA ASP A 74 -3.87 5.63 14.33
C ASP A 74 -2.46 5.29 13.80
N GLU A 75 -2.32 4.30 12.90
CA GLU A 75 -1.08 3.97 12.17
C GLU A 75 -0.72 5.00 11.08
N LYS A 76 -0.90 6.28 11.38
CA LYS A 76 -0.70 7.41 10.45
C LYS A 76 0.64 7.35 9.74
N MET A 77 1.71 7.00 10.47
CA MET A 77 3.05 6.94 9.89
C MET A 77 3.15 5.91 8.74
N VAL A 78 2.51 4.75 8.85
CA VAL A 78 2.52 3.75 7.76
C VAL A 78 1.74 4.29 6.56
N PHE A 79 0.56 4.86 6.81
CA PHE A 79 -0.32 5.37 5.75
C PHE A 79 0.27 6.59 5.03
N ASP A 80 0.87 7.54 5.75
CA ASP A 80 1.55 8.71 5.18
C ASP A 80 2.70 8.29 4.27
N ASN A 81 3.48 7.29 4.71
CA ASN A 81 4.56 6.72 3.90
C ASN A 81 4.03 6.01 2.65
N CYS A 82 2.91 5.29 2.74
CA CYS A 82 2.26 4.69 1.57
C CYS A 82 1.76 5.75 0.59
N ALA A 83 1.13 6.82 1.08
CA ALA A 83 0.66 7.93 0.26
C ALA A 83 1.81 8.59 -0.52
N TRP A 84 2.97 8.75 0.13
CA TRP A 84 4.17 9.23 -0.56
C TRP A 84 4.62 8.30 -1.69
N GLN A 85 4.68 6.99 -1.46
CA GLN A 85 5.10 6.03 -2.50
C GLN A 85 4.09 5.97 -3.66
N ILE A 86 2.79 6.08 -3.37
CA ILE A 86 1.75 6.21 -4.39
C ILE A 86 2.00 7.44 -5.26
N GLY A 87 2.22 8.59 -4.65
CA GLY A 87 2.51 9.83 -5.38
C GLY A 87 3.78 9.71 -6.24
N SER A 88 4.82 9.07 -5.69
CA SER A 88 6.06 8.78 -6.42
C SER A 88 5.83 7.91 -7.65
N LEU A 89 5.00 6.86 -7.54
CA LEU A 89 4.67 5.99 -8.68
C LEU A 89 3.82 6.72 -9.72
N VAL A 90 2.82 7.50 -9.31
CA VAL A 90 2.00 8.32 -10.23
C VAL A 90 2.89 9.29 -11.00
N PHE A 91 3.83 9.95 -10.31
CA PHE A 91 4.79 10.84 -10.95
C PHE A 91 5.69 10.09 -11.94
N ALA A 92 6.18 8.89 -11.59
CA ALA A 92 6.97 8.07 -12.49
C ALA A 92 6.18 7.62 -13.74
N LEU A 93 4.92 7.22 -13.57
CA LEU A 93 4.00 6.86 -14.67
C LEU A 93 3.67 8.05 -15.58
N HIS A 94 3.61 9.26 -15.03
CA HIS A 94 3.39 10.48 -15.81
C HIS A 94 4.62 10.88 -16.63
N ASN A 95 5.82 10.57 -16.16
CA ASN A 95 7.07 10.98 -16.82
C ASN A 95 7.58 9.99 -17.88
N THR A 96 6.83 8.92 -18.17
CA THR A 96 7.16 8.03 -19.29
C THR A 96 6.86 8.69 -20.63
N GLU A 97 7.60 8.32 -21.67
CA GLU A 97 7.42 8.86 -23.04
C GLU A 97 5.97 8.67 -23.54
N HIS A 98 5.35 7.56 -23.15
CA HIS A 98 3.92 7.31 -23.30
C HIS A 98 3.30 7.11 -21.92
N VAL A 99 2.43 8.05 -21.53
CA VAL A 99 1.70 7.99 -20.25
C VAL A 99 0.64 6.90 -20.30
N ASP A 100 0.73 5.95 -19.37
CA ASP A 100 -0.27 4.89 -19.20
C ASP A 100 -1.38 5.36 -18.24
N TYR A 101 -2.35 6.09 -18.79
CA TYR A 101 -3.53 6.55 -18.03
C TYR A 101 -4.37 5.39 -17.48
N GLY A 102 -4.28 4.19 -18.07
CA GLY A 102 -4.97 3.01 -17.58
C GLY A 102 -4.49 2.61 -16.19
N LYS A 103 -3.17 2.48 -16.02
CA LYS A 103 -2.54 2.18 -14.72
C LYS A 103 -2.81 3.26 -13.68
N ILE A 104 -2.78 4.52 -14.08
CA ILE A 104 -3.06 5.65 -13.17
C ILE A 104 -4.52 5.57 -12.68
N ASN A 105 -5.48 5.39 -13.59
CA ASN A 105 -6.89 5.27 -13.23
C ASN A 105 -7.16 4.04 -12.36
N GLU A 106 -6.59 2.88 -12.70
CA GLU A 106 -6.72 1.66 -11.89
C GLU A 106 -6.13 1.86 -10.48
N LEU A 107 -5.01 2.57 -10.36
CA LEU A 107 -4.42 2.89 -9.05
C LEU A 107 -5.35 3.77 -8.22
N PHE A 108 -5.94 4.81 -8.83
CA PHE A 108 -6.93 5.66 -8.17
C PHE A 108 -8.16 4.89 -7.73
N GLU A 109 -8.70 4.00 -8.58
CA GLU A 109 -9.82 3.14 -8.21
C GLU A 109 -9.46 2.22 -7.06
N THR A 110 -8.26 1.63 -7.08
CA THR A 110 -7.77 0.74 -6.02
C THR A 110 -7.67 1.48 -4.70
N ILE A 111 -7.08 2.68 -4.69
CA ILE A 111 -6.98 3.53 -3.51
C ILE A 111 -8.37 3.94 -3.02
N THR A 112 -9.28 4.33 -3.91
CA THR A 112 -10.66 4.70 -3.54
C THR A 112 -11.38 3.54 -2.87
N LYS A 113 -11.32 2.33 -3.45
CA LYS A 113 -11.86 1.11 -2.85
C LYS A 113 -11.17 0.73 -1.53
N ILE A 114 -9.91 1.11 -1.33
CA ILE A 114 -9.21 0.96 -0.06
C ILE A 114 -9.79 1.91 1.00
N LEU A 115 -9.97 3.18 0.64
CA LEU A 115 -10.45 4.24 1.54
C LEU A 115 -11.94 4.12 1.88
N GLU A 116 -12.78 3.69 0.95
CA GLU A 116 -14.20 3.41 1.18
C GLU A 116 -14.42 2.28 2.21
N CYS A 117 -13.45 1.38 2.38
CA CYS A 117 -13.49 0.37 3.45
C CYS A 117 -13.10 0.93 4.82
N ALA A 118 -12.39 2.06 4.89
CA ALA A 118 -11.90 2.66 6.13
C ALA A 118 -12.90 3.66 6.74
N THR A 119 -13.76 4.27 5.93
CA THR A 119 -14.85 5.12 6.42
C THR A 119 -16.06 5.00 5.49
N PRO A 120 -17.32 4.96 5.99
CA PRO A 120 -18.49 5.12 5.14
C PRO A 120 -18.62 6.59 4.74
N VAL A 121 -17.64 7.11 3.99
CA VAL A 121 -17.79 8.39 3.30
C VAL A 121 -18.54 8.09 2.01
N VAL A 122 -19.77 8.59 1.95
CA VAL A 122 -20.65 8.53 0.80
C VAL A 122 -19.93 9.19 -0.39
N VAL A 123 -19.26 8.39 -1.22
CA VAL A 123 -18.73 8.87 -2.51
C VAL A 123 -19.92 9.08 -3.43
N ASN A 124 -20.45 10.30 -3.40
CA ASN A 124 -21.53 10.69 -4.29
C ASN A 124 -20.93 10.86 -5.70
N ARG A 125 -21.27 9.92 -6.59
CA ARG A 125 -20.90 9.88 -8.02
C ARG A 125 -21.21 11.17 -8.80
N ASN A 126 -22.02 12.07 -8.25
CA ASN A 126 -22.53 13.25 -8.93
C ASN A 126 -21.54 14.41 -9.09
N THR A 127 -20.34 14.36 -8.49
CA THR A 127 -19.38 15.49 -8.58
C THR A 127 -18.50 15.45 -9.84
N VAL A 128 -18.36 14.29 -10.50
CA VAL A 128 -17.53 14.17 -11.73
C VAL A 128 -18.33 14.52 -13.00
N GLU A 129 -19.63 14.24 -13.03
CA GLU A 129 -20.49 14.56 -14.18
C GLU A 129 -20.87 16.05 -14.27
N GLY A 130 -20.75 16.82 -13.18
CA GLY A 130 -21.08 18.25 -13.15
C GLY A 130 -20.02 19.19 -13.75
N ILE A 131 -18.82 18.69 -14.05
CA ILE A 131 -17.71 19.48 -14.59
C ILE A 131 -17.60 19.36 -16.12
N LEU A 132 -18.21 18.33 -16.72
CA LEU A 132 -18.20 18.11 -18.17
C LEU A 132 -19.47 18.61 -18.89
N ALA A 133 -20.39 19.26 -18.16
CA ALA A 133 -21.66 19.78 -18.69
C ALA A 133 -21.79 21.31 -18.60
N GLN A 134 -20.69 22.05 -18.47
CA GLN A 134 -20.66 23.53 -18.50
C GLN A 134 -19.76 24.03 -19.62
#